data_AF-A0A397U6F3-F1
#
_entry.id   AF-A0A397U6F3-F1
#
_cell.length_a   1.000
_cell.length_b   1.000
_cell.length_c   1.000
_cell.angle_alpha   90.00
_cell.angle_beta   90.00
_cell.angle_gamma   90.00
#
_symmetry.space_group_name_H-M   'P 1'
#
loop_
_entity.id
_entity.type
_entity.pdbx_description
1 polymer ?
#
loop_
_entity_poly.entity_id
_entity_poly.type
_entity_poly.pdbx_seq_one_letter_code
_entity_poly.pdbx_strand_id
1 'polypeptide(L)'
;MSSFVETNSQRLPTRNNIVAKNDKRLSAILNNALAKREEIPFMAVDIKESTEFINGQAWYILHLYCSLINGQKAVVIAHEYGISLSGWSTIKDLASLKYHFPILALMRNRILVLTWDIKIYSSHGLSKLPEAINEEDSVIMICMTLHWKDGPRLLKQICLVDIETAPDPYWITIVCGSQTSLLKAFAPDILLGFNDSQYDWSFIMEKANNPEDIFKSSILKIPGYIPIDVHAHSENYYSETKELSSNITARNMYEVANYCIINALYYQELAVKHNIINDYREVVSIAYISLFDTHYCTNEMKVRNLLSAYATKRNILFSTICHKDKEKDKYPGAYIFSPIKDIENKRPVTDFGFISLYSSLIMAYNLSPEKLILNHKEANNICGREIELYEIKFLFNGIIE
;
A
#
# COMPACT_ATOMS: atom_id res chain seq x y z
N MET A 1 3.90 38.44 -25.37
CA MET A 1 2.42 38.31 -25.50
C MET A 1 2.14 37.03 -26.26
N SER A 2 2.06 35.91 -25.54
CA SER A 2 1.78 34.59 -26.10
C SER A 2 0.27 34.34 -26.06
N SER A 3 -0.37 34.34 -27.22
CA SER A 3 -1.75 33.89 -27.37
C SER A 3 -1.79 32.36 -27.27
N PHE A 4 -2.20 31.85 -26.10
CA PHE A 4 -2.66 30.47 -25.98
C PHE A 4 -3.94 30.34 -26.82
N VAL A 5 -3.87 29.58 -27.90
CA VAL A 5 -5.05 29.13 -28.63
C VAL A 5 -5.61 27.96 -27.83
N GLU A 6 -6.73 28.20 -27.12
CA GLU A 6 -7.56 27.14 -26.56
C GLU A 6 -8.19 26.33 -27.70
N THR A 7 -7.49 25.29 -28.15
CA THR A 7 -8.13 24.20 -28.89
C THR A 7 -8.92 23.37 -27.89
N ASN A 8 -10.24 23.27 -28.09
CA ASN A 8 -11.22 22.46 -27.34
C ASN A 8 -10.62 21.13 -26.82
N SER A 9 -10.03 21.14 -25.62
CA SER A 9 -9.65 19.93 -24.93
C SER A 9 -10.90 19.39 -24.24
N GLN A 10 -11.25 18.14 -24.51
CA GLN A 10 -12.11 17.41 -23.59
C GLN A 10 -11.37 17.38 -22.24
N ARG A 11 -11.77 18.24 -21.31
CA ARG A 11 -11.22 18.27 -19.96
C ARG A 11 -11.35 16.88 -19.36
N LEU A 12 -10.24 16.31 -18.89
CA LEU A 12 -10.22 15.04 -18.18
C LEU A 12 -11.31 15.05 -17.08
N PRO A 13 -12.14 14.00 -16.98
CA PRO A 13 -13.16 13.94 -15.94
C PRO A 13 -12.48 13.92 -14.58
N THR A 14 -12.83 14.87 -13.70
CA THR A 14 -12.27 14.90 -12.34
C THR A 14 -12.73 13.70 -11.51
N ARG A 15 -11.96 13.33 -10.48
CA ARG A 15 -12.35 12.29 -9.51
C ARG A 15 -13.78 12.48 -9.01
N ASN A 16 -14.15 13.71 -8.65
CA ASN A 16 -15.48 14.04 -8.16
C ASN A 16 -16.58 13.78 -9.21
N ASN A 17 -16.31 14.08 -10.49
CA ASN A 17 -17.25 13.80 -11.58
C ASN A 17 -17.47 12.29 -11.75
N ILE A 18 -16.41 11.49 -11.62
CA ILE A 18 -16.48 10.02 -11.75
C ILE A 18 -17.22 9.39 -10.57
N VAL A 19 -16.95 9.85 -9.34
CA VAL A 19 -17.63 9.39 -8.12
C VAL A 19 -19.12 9.73 -8.17
N ALA A 20 -19.47 10.98 -8.52
CA ALA A 20 -20.86 11.43 -8.60
C ALA A 20 -21.69 10.64 -9.62
N LYS A 21 -21.13 10.38 -10.81
CA LYS A 21 -21.81 9.59 -11.86
C LYS A 21 -22.10 8.14 -11.41
N ASN A 22 -21.34 7.63 -10.45
CA ASN A 22 -21.44 6.26 -9.95
C ASN A 22 -21.98 6.17 -8.51
N ASP A 23 -22.65 7.23 -8.01
CA ASP A 23 -23.01 7.34 -6.60
C ASP A 23 -24.05 6.31 -6.11
N LYS A 24 -24.82 5.65 -6.99
CA LYS A 24 -25.70 4.51 -6.62
C LYS A 24 -26.51 4.70 -5.30
N ARG A 25 -26.94 5.94 -4.97
CA ARG A 25 -27.65 6.35 -3.73
C ARG A 25 -26.85 6.29 -2.43
N LEU A 26 -25.53 6.12 -2.46
CA LEU A 26 -24.70 6.02 -1.25
C LEU A 26 -24.52 7.37 -0.54
N SER A 27 -24.57 8.50 -1.25
CA SER A 27 -24.58 9.81 -0.61
C SER A 27 -25.80 10.00 0.30
N ALA A 28 -26.95 9.43 -0.08
CA ALA A 28 -28.14 9.42 0.77
C ALA A 28 -27.99 8.51 1.99
N ILE A 29 -27.31 7.37 1.85
CA ILE A 29 -27.01 6.45 2.96
C ILE A 29 -26.05 7.10 3.96
N LEU A 30 -24.98 7.75 3.49
CA LEU A 30 -24.04 8.49 4.33
C LEU A 30 -24.75 9.62 5.09
N ASN A 31 -25.56 10.43 4.40
CA ASN A 31 -26.31 11.51 5.04
C ASN A 31 -27.29 10.99 6.10
N ASN A 32 -27.87 9.81 5.87
CA ASN A 32 -28.75 9.15 6.84
C ASN A 32 -27.95 8.64 8.06
N ALA A 33 -26.80 7.99 7.84
CA ALA A 33 -25.91 7.53 8.92
C ALA A 33 -25.40 8.71 9.78
N LEU A 34 -24.99 9.81 9.12
CA LEU A 34 -24.60 11.05 9.78
C LEU A 34 -25.75 11.66 10.59
N ALA A 35 -26.97 11.73 10.01
CA ALA A 35 -28.15 12.26 10.71
C ALA A 35 -28.51 11.43 11.95
N LYS A 36 -28.28 10.12 11.91
CA LYS A 36 -28.52 9.18 13.02
C LYS A 36 -27.38 9.08 14.01
N ARG A 37 -26.24 9.75 13.76
CA ARG A 37 -24.99 9.62 14.55
C ARG A 37 -24.53 8.17 14.66
N GLU A 38 -24.74 7.38 13.61
CA GLU A 38 -24.21 6.02 13.51
C GLU A 38 -22.67 6.07 13.44
N GLU A 39 -22.00 5.07 14.00
CA GLU A 39 -20.54 4.95 13.90
C GLU A 39 -20.13 4.74 12.43
N ILE A 40 -19.24 5.60 11.93
CA ILE A 40 -18.73 5.53 10.56
C ILE A 40 -17.29 5.04 10.60
N PRO A 41 -16.96 3.91 9.95
CA PRO A 41 -15.59 3.44 9.85
C PRO A 41 -14.71 4.51 9.23
N PHE A 42 -13.65 4.92 9.94
CA PHE A 42 -12.69 5.90 9.48
C PHE A 42 -11.34 5.22 9.28
N MET A 43 -10.81 5.29 8.06
CA MET A 43 -9.45 4.87 7.74
C MET A 43 -8.71 6.11 7.25
N ALA A 44 -7.78 6.60 8.08
CA ALA A 44 -6.89 7.69 7.69
C ALA A 44 -6.11 7.25 6.45
N VAL A 45 -6.15 8.08 5.41
CA VAL A 45 -5.30 7.91 4.23
C VAL A 45 -4.06 8.80 4.36
N ASP A 46 -4.10 9.81 5.23
CA ASP A 46 -2.97 10.69 5.52
C ASP A 46 -2.93 11.17 6.96
N ILE A 47 -1.72 11.54 7.39
CA ILE A 47 -1.41 12.01 8.72
C ILE A 47 -0.50 13.24 8.59
N LYS A 48 -0.93 14.37 9.17
CA LYS A 48 -0.12 15.57 9.33
C LYS A 48 0.03 15.90 10.80
N GLU A 49 1.27 16.07 11.22
CA GLU A 49 1.63 16.49 12.57
C GLU A 49 1.82 18.01 12.60
N SER A 50 1.30 18.67 13.63
CA SER A 50 1.51 20.10 13.85
C SER A 50 1.49 20.45 15.32
N THR A 51 2.28 21.44 15.71
CA THR A 51 2.18 22.05 17.04
C THR A 51 1.36 23.33 16.94
N GLU A 52 0.19 23.37 17.56
CA GLU A 52 -0.70 24.53 17.55
C GLU A 52 -0.81 25.13 18.96
N PHE A 53 -0.89 26.46 19.04
CA PHE A 53 -1.05 27.15 20.32
C PHE A 53 -2.53 27.41 20.58
N ILE A 54 -3.10 26.70 21.56
CA ILE A 54 -4.48 26.89 22.01
C ILE A 54 -4.43 27.42 23.45
N ASN A 55 -5.01 28.59 23.67
CA ASN A 55 -5.00 29.30 24.97
C ASN A 55 -3.58 29.53 25.54
N GLY A 56 -2.59 29.79 24.68
CA GLY A 56 -1.21 30.07 25.09
C GLY A 56 -0.38 28.84 25.45
N GLN A 57 -0.95 27.63 25.37
CA GLN A 57 -0.23 26.37 25.56
C GLN A 57 0.03 25.71 24.20
N ALA A 58 1.21 25.13 24.02
CA ALA A 58 1.57 24.38 22.82
C ALA A 58 0.94 22.99 22.88
N TRP A 59 0.15 22.64 21.86
CA TRP A 59 -0.50 21.35 21.72
C TRP A 59 0.08 20.62 20.53
N TYR A 60 0.44 19.35 20.73
CA TYR A 60 0.73 18.46 19.62
C TYR A 60 -0.59 17.94 19.04
N ILE A 61 -0.78 18.19 17.75
CA ILE A 61 -2.01 17.89 17.03
C ILE A 61 -1.71 16.98 15.86
N LEU A 62 -2.47 15.88 15.80
CA LEU A 62 -2.45 14.94 14.71
C LEU A 62 -3.69 15.14 13.84
N HIS A 63 -3.49 15.63 12.61
CA HIS A 63 -4.53 15.75 11.61
C HIS A 63 -4.55 14.49 10.74
N LEU A 64 -5.59 13.69 10.87
CA LEU A 64 -5.82 12.50 10.05
C LEU A 64 -6.79 12.84 8.93
N TYR A 65 -6.40 12.68 7.66
CA TYR A 65 -7.28 12.97 6.53
C TYR A 65 -7.82 11.67 5.92
N CYS A 66 -9.05 11.71 5.43
CA CYS A 66 -9.61 10.66 4.58
C CYS A 66 -10.61 11.23 3.57
N SER A 67 -11.02 10.43 2.59
CA SER A 67 -12.20 10.73 1.77
C SER A 67 -13.39 9.91 2.25
N LEU A 68 -14.52 10.56 2.51
CA LEU A 68 -15.81 9.90 2.77
C LEU A 68 -16.33 9.21 1.49
N ILE A 69 -17.31 8.32 1.66
CA ILE A 69 -17.88 7.51 0.56
C ILE A 69 -18.54 8.34 -0.56
N ASN A 70 -18.84 9.62 -0.30
CA ASN A 70 -19.35 10.60 -1.27
C ASN A 70 -18.25 11.48 -1.91
N GLY A 71 -16.97 11.22 -1.61
CA GLY A 71 -15.83 11.99 -2.12
C GLY A 71 -15.47 13.25 -1.33
N GLN A 72 -16.20 13.60 -0.26
CA GLN A 72 -15.83 14.70 0.62
C GLN A 72 -14.56 14.36 1.41
N LYS A 73 -13.70 15.37 1.66
CA LYS A 73 -12.56 15.21 2.56
C LYS A 73 -13.04 15.31 4.01
N ALA A 74 -12.64 14.36 4.85
CA ALA A 74 -12.81 14.41 6.29
C ALA A 74 -11.45 14.61 6.96
N VAL A 75 -11.44 15.36 8.06
CA VAL A 75 -10.27 15.58 8.92
C VAL A 75 -10.65 15.18 10.34
N VAL A 76 -9.87 14.28 10.92
CA VAL A 76 -9.98 13.88 12.32
C VAL A 76 -8.77 14.44 13.05
N ILE A 77 -9.04 15.26 14.06
CA ILE A 77 -8.00 15.93 14.85
C ILE A 77 -7.86 15.16 16.17
N ALA A 78 -6.71 14.52 16.39
CA ALA A 78 -6.39 13.88 17.66
C ALA A 78 -5.42 14.76 18.47
N HIS A 79 -5.73 14.94 19.75
CA HIS A 79 -4.91 15.63 20.73
C HIS A 79 -4.88 14.82 22.05
N GLU A 80 -3.99 15.19 22.97
CA GLU A 80 -3.66 14.43 24.19
C GLU A 80 -4.86 14.02 25.07
N TYR A 81 -6.00 14.75 24.98
CA TYR A 81 -7.22 14.49 25.77
C TYR A 81 -8.42 13.99 24.97
N GLY A 82 -8.30 13.76 23.65
CA GLY A 82 -9.41 13.22 22.86
C GLY A 82 -9.32 13.39 21.35
N ILE A 83 -10.35 12.89 20.66
CA ILE A 83 -10.51 13.00 19.21
C ILE A 83 -11.67 13.95 18.90
N SER A 84 -11.41 15.00 18.13
CA SER A 84 -12.42 15.93 17.62
C SER A 84 -12.46 15.88 16.09
N LEU A 85 -13.63 15.63 15.51
CA LEU A 85 -13.87 15.94 14.09
C LEU A 85 -14.10 17.45 13.94
N SER A 86 -13.31 18.13 13.12
CA SER A 86 -13.62 19.49 12.67
C SER A 86 -14.70 19.41 11.58
N GLY A 87 -15.92 19.11 12.02
CA GLY A 87 -17.09 18.82 11.18
C GLY A 87 -17.96 17.73 11.80
N TRP A 88 -18.68 18.11 12.86
CA TRP A 88 -19.67 17.33 13.64
C TRP A 88 -19.14 16.22 14.59
N SER A 89 -19.28 16.54 15.88
CA SER A 89 -19.22 15.76 17.13
C SER A 89 -18.01 14.87 17.45
N THR A 90 -17.57 15.03 18.69
CA THR A 90 -16.56 14.27 19.45
C THR A 90 -16.94 12.80 19.57
N ILE A 91 -16.02 11.90 19.21
CA ILE A 91 -16.11 10.47 19.54
C ILE A 91 -15.71 10.34 21.01
N LYS A 92 -16.69 10.10 21.89
CA LYS A 92 -16.43 9.66 23.25
C LYS A 92 -16.26 8.14 23.23
N ASP A 93 -15.17 7.69 23.84
CA ASP A 93 -14.72 6.31 24.04
C ASP A 93 -14.22 5.53 22.81
N LEU A 94 -12.90 5.31 22.77
CA LEU A 94 -12.23 4.32 21.92
C LEU A 94 -12.54 2.86 22.33
N ALA A 95 -13.13 2.66 23.52
CA ALA A 95 -13.35 1.33 24.10
C ALA A 95 -14.54 0.57 23.48
N SER A 96 -15.45 1.24 22.77
CA SER A 96 -16.65 0.64 22.15
C SER A 96 -16.42 0.05 20.75
N LEU A 97 -15.28 0.30 20.11
CA LEU A 97 -14.95 -0.11 18.72
C LEU A 97 -14.88 -1.63 18.48
N LYS A 98 -15.15 -2.47 19.48
CA LYS A 98 -14.83 -3.90 19.43
C LYS A 98 -15.94 -4.79 18.87
N TYR A 99 -17.16 -4.30 18.74
CA TYR A 99 -18.25 -5.10 18.20
C TYR A 99 -19.29 -4.16 17.61
N HIS A 100 -19.36 -4.03 16.29
CA HIS A 100 -20.59 -3.84 15.50
C HIS A 100 -20.20 -3.63 14.02
N PHE A 101 -20.49 -4.61 13.17
CA PHE A 101 -20.36 -4.53 11.71
C PHE A 101 -21.49 -3.66 11.13
N PRO A 102 -21.23 -2.59 10.35
CA PRO A 102 -22.30 -1.93 9.62
C PRO A 102 -22.40 -2.46 8.17
N ILE A 103 -23.62 -2.89 7.83
CA ILE A 103 -24.28 -2.91 6.50
C ILE A 103 -23.36 -3.19 5.30
N LEU A 104 -23.57 -4.34 4.62
CA LEU A 104 -22.89 -4.77 3.38
C LEU A 104 -22.71 -3.68 2.29
N ALA A 105 -23.57 -2.66 2.25
CA ALA A 105 -23.46 -1.51 1.34
C ALA A 105 -22.33 -0.52 1.70
N LEU A 106 -21.96 -0.41 2.97
CA LEU A 106 -20.82 0.35 3.49
C LEU A 106 -19.51 -0.47 3.50
N MET A 107 -19.60 -1.80 3.33
CA MET A 107 -18.42 -2.68 3.24
C MET A 107 -17.68 -2.57 1.89
N ARG A 108 -18.34 -2.12 0.82
CA ARG A 108 -17.66 -1.89 -0.47
C ARG A 108 -16.90 -0.57 -0.43
N ASN A 109 -15.58 -0.67 -0.43
CA ASN A 109 -14.71 0.49 -0.32
C ASN A 109 -14.69 1.23 -1.66
N ARG A 110 -15.11 2.51 -1.66
CA ARG A 110 -15.03 3.40 -2.82
C ARG A 110 -13.64 4.02 -2.99
N ILE A 111 -12.63 3.20 -2.77
CA ILE A 111 -11.28 3.55 -3.16
C ILE A 111 -11.24 3.39 -4.67
N LEU A 112 -10.93 4.51 -5.33
CA LEU A 112 -10.69 4.55 -6.75
C LEU A 112 -9.27 4.05 -6.97
N VAL A 113 -9.12 3.02 -7.78
CA VAL A 113 -7.83 2.44 -8.11
C VAL A 113 -7.54 2.77 -9.56
N LEU A 114 -6.38 3.35 -9.83
CA LEU A 114 -5.87 3.52 -11.18
C LEU A 114 -4.76 2.50 -11.39
N THR A 115 -4.93 1.65 -12.39
CA THR A 115 -3.86 0.80 -12.91
C THR A 115 -3.27 1.41 -14.17
N TRP A 116 -1.99 1.15 -14.43
CA TRP A 116 -1.30 1.76 -15.55
C TRP A 116 -0.18 0.86 -16.08
N ASP A 117 0.30 1.20 -17.27
CA ASP A 117 1.43 0.54 -17.95
C ASP A 117 2.05 1.58 -18.91
N ILE A 118 3.36 1.51 -19.11
CA ILE A 118 4.07 2.36 -20.08
C ILE A 118 4.47 1.59 -21.33
N LYS A 119 4.64 2.31 -22.45
CA LYS A 119 5.37 1.80 -23.61
C LYS A 119 6.49 2.74 -24.00
N ILE A 120 7.64 2.13 -24.24
CA ILE A 120 8.88 2.79 -24.58
C ILE A 120 9.23 2.41 -26.01
N TYR A 121 9.61 3.40 -26.80
CA TYR A 121 10.25 3.22 -28.09
C TYR A 121 11.76 3.20 -27.89
N SER A 122 12.44 2.26 -28.54
CA SER A 122 13.90 2.21 -28.64
C SER A 122 14.32 1.99 -30.09
N SER A 123 15.32 2.73 -30.53
CA SER A 123 16.02 2.57 -31.82
C SER A 123 16.90 1.32 -31.87
N HIS A 124 17.31 0.77 -30.72
CA HIS A 124 18.23 -0.37 -30.63
C HIS A 124 17.59 -1.72 -30.96
N GLY A 125 16.28 -1.74 -31.25
CA GLY A 125 15.54 -2.95 -31.63
C GLY A 125 15.39 -3.96 -30.49
N LEU A 126 14.99 -5.18 -30.83
CA LEU A 126 14.61 -6.25 -29.87
C LEU A 126 15.78 -6.82 -29.06
N SER A 127 17.03 -6.43 -29.36
CA SER A 127 18.23 -7.08 -28.80
C SER A 127 18.64 -6.54 -27.43
N LYS A 128 18.13 -5.37 -27.03
CA LYS A 128 18.48 -4.72 -25.77
C LYS A 128 17.22 -4.19 -25.08
N LEU A 129 17.12 -4.37 -23.76
CA LEU A 129 16.07 -3.77 -22.97
C LEU A 129 16.25 -2.23 -22.95
N PRO A 130 15.17 -1.44 -23.08
CA PRO A 130 15.27 0.01 -22.97
C PRO A 130 15.71 0.44 -21.57
N GLU A 131 16.64 1.39 -21.50
CA GLU A 131 17.17 1.96 -20.26
C GLU A 131 17.00 3.48 -20.30
N ALA A 132 16.54 4.09 -19.21
CA ALA A 132 16.21 5.51 -19.23
C ALA A 132 17.42 6.43 -19.41
N ILE A 133 18.64 5.94 -19.10
CA ILE A 133 19.92 6.61 -19.40
C ILE A 133 20.07 6.88 -20.90
N ASN A 134 19.55 6.02 -21.77
CA ASN A 134 19.72 6.15 -23.23
C ASN A 134 18.76 7.19 -23.78
N GLU A 135 19.26 8.26 -24.39
CA GLU A 135 18.41 9.34 -24.96
C GLU A 135 17.45 8.83 -26.05
N GLU A 136 17.84 7.79 -26.78
CA GLU A 136 17.05 7.20 -27.86
C GLU A 136 15.85 6.40 -27.34
N ASP A 137 15.90 5.95 -26.08
CA ASP A 137 14.81 5.24 -25.42
C ASP A 137 13.80 6.26 -24.90
N SER A 138 12.60 6.31 -25.47
CA SER A 138 11.60 7.36 -25.18
C SER A 138 10.26 6.76 -24.79
N VAL A 139 9.65 7.31 -23.74
CA VAL A 139 8.27 6.95 -23.36
C VAL A 139 7.32 7.56 -24.39
N ILE A 140 6.69 6.68 -25.17
CA ILE A 140 5.76 7.07 -26.24
C ILE A 140 4.30 6.98 -25.80
N MET A 141 4.02 6.20 -24.76
CA MET A 141 2.65 5.93 -24.33
C MET A 141 2.57 5.60 -22.86
N ILE A 142 1.50 6.07 -22.21
CA ILE A 142 1.07 5.64 -20.89
C ILE A 142 -0.42 5.34 -20.96
N CYS A 143 -0.79 4.09 -20.69
CA CYS A 143 -2.18 3.69 -20.60
C CYS A 143 -2.59 3.55 -19.16
N MET A 144 -3.82 3.96 -18.87
CA MET A 144 -4.39 3.95 -17.52
C MET A 144 -5.80 3.41 -17.55
N THR A 145 -6.12 2.57 -16.57
CA THR A 145 -7.46 2.04 -16.36
C THR A 145 -7.93 2.29 -14.94
N LEU A 146 -9.18 2.69 -14.81
CA LEU A 146 -9.75 3.16 -13.56
C LEU A 146 -10.82 2.18 -13.07
N HIS A 147 -10.74 1.79 -11.81
CA HIS A 147 -11.56 0.74 -11.22
C HIS A 147 -12.02 1.11 -9.81
N TRP A 148 -13.05 0.41 -9.34
CA TRP A 148 -13.31 0.34 -7.91
C TRP A 148 -12.41 -0.73 -7.30
N LYS A 149 -11.77 -0.45 -6.17
CA LYS A 149 -10.88 -1.36 -5.44
C LYS A 149 -11.38 -2.81 -5.37
N ASP A 150 -12.65 -3.01 -5.04
CA ASP A 150 -13.27 -4.32 -4.84
C ASP A 150 -13.92 -4.92 -6.10
N GLY A 151 -13.62 -4.39 -7.29
CA GLY A 151 -14.24 -4.86 -8.53
C GLY A 151 -13.29 -4.83 -9.72
N PRO A 152 -13.31 -5.86 -10.58
CA PRO A 152 -12.56 -5.83 -11.83
C PRO A 152 -13.22 -4.89 -12.84
N ARG A 153 -14.48 -4.49 -12.60
CA ARG A 153 -15.26 -3.65 -13.52
C ARG A 153 -14.57 -2.31 -13.77
N LEU A 154 -14.19 -2.13 -15.03
CA LEU A 154 -13.68 -0.90 -15.59
C LEU A 154 -14.68 0.27 -15.47
N LEU A 155 -14.16 1.43 -15.06
CA LEU A 155 -14.87 2.71 -15.02
C LEU A 155 -14.47 3.62 -16.17
N LYS A 156 -13.17 3.71 -16.44
CA LYS A 156 -12.58 4.54 -17.51
C LYS A 156 -11.25 3.98 -17.97
N GLN A 157 -10.96 4.20 -19.26
CA GLN A 157 -9.69 3.93 -19.91
C GLN A 157 -9.17 5.22 -20.51
N ILE A 158 -7.87 5.46 -20.36
CA ILE A 158 -7.20 6.65 -20.85
C ILE A 158 -5.87 6.21 -21.47
N CYS A 159 -5.61 6.63 -22.70
CA CYS A 159 -4.34 6.44 -23.38
C CYS A 159 -3.71 7.82 -23.59
N LEU A 160 -2.58 8.07 -22.92
CA LEU A 160 -1.71 9.21 -23.21
C LEU A 160 -0.68 8.76 -24.23
N VAL A 161 -0.54 9.47 -25.35
CA VAL A 161 0.37 9.08 -26.43
C VAL A 161 1.08 10.30 -26.99
N ASP A 162 2.34 10.17 -27.40
CA ASP A 162 3.12 11.27 -27.95
C ASP A 162 2.70 11.64 -29.38
N ILE A 163 2.36 10.65 -30.21
CA ILE A 163 1.93 10.81 -31.60
C ILE A 163 0.47 10.41 -31.84
N GLU A 164 -0.05 10.75 -33.02
CA GLU A 164 -1.43 10.44 -33.40
C GLU A 164 -1.67 8.92 -33.48
N THR A 165 -2.81 8.49 -32.94
CA THR A 165 -3.26 7.09 -32.93
C THR A 165 -4.71 7.04 -33.43
N ALA A 166 -5.11 5.91 -34.02
CA ALA A 166 -6.48 5.72 -34.50
C ALA A 166 -7.48 5.88 -33.32
N PRO A 167 -8.63 6.54 -33.53
CA PRO A 167 -9.61 6.75 -32.48
C PRO A 167 -10.30 5.44 -32.09
N ASP A 168 -10.58 5.27 -30.79
CA ASP A 168 -11.33 4.15 -30.23
C ASP A 168 -12.52 4.67 -29.40
N PRO A 169 -13.73 4.06 -29.49
CA PRO A 169 -14.88 4.51 -28.73
C PRO A 169 -14.87 4.11 -27.23
N TYR A 170 -14.02 3.17 -26.83
CA TYR A 170 -13.97 2.59 -25.47
C TYR A 170 -12.99 3.31 -24.54
N TRP A 171 -11.92 3.90 -25.07
CA TRP A 171 -10.96 4.69 -24.27
C TRP A 171 -10.82 6.14 -24.75
N ILE A 172 -10.34 6.98 -23.84
CA ILE A 172 -10.03 8.38 -24.14
C ILE A 172 -8.57 8.46 -24.59
N THR A 173 -8.33 8.86 -25.83
CA THR A 173 -6.98 9.16 -26.33
C THR A 173 -6.64 10.62 -26.12
N ILE A 174 -5.47 10.91 -25.55
CA ILE A 174 -4.89 12.25 -25.45
C ILE A 174 -3.56 12.23 -26.18
N VAL A 175 -3.48 12.96 -27.29
CA VAL A 175 -2.25 13.14 -28.07
C VAL A 175 -1.48 14.32 -27.49
N CYS A 176 -0.30 14.05 -26.93
CA CYS A 176 0.51 14.99 -26.16
C CYS A 176 1.55 15.73 -27.02
N GLY A 177 1.91 15.20 -28.19
CA GLY A 177 2.86 15.80 -29.13
C GLY A 177 4.35 15.68 -28.73
N SER A 178 4.65 15.30 -27.47
CA SER A 178 6.02 15.03 -27.01
C SER A 178 6.02 14.22 -25.71
N GLN A 179 7.14 13.54 -25.42
CA GLN A 179 7.36 12.85 -24.14
C GLN A 179 7.21 13.80 -22.95
N THR A 180 7.74 15.03 -23.02
CA THR A 180 7.64 15.99 -21.92
C THR A 180 6.19 16.37 -21.62
N SER A 181 5.37 16.60 -22.65
CA SER A 181 3.94 16.87 -22.47
C SER A 181 3.20 15.64 -21.94
N LEU A 182 3.57 14.45 -22.40
CA LEU A 182 3.01 13.18 -21.97
C LEU A 182 3.28 12.92 -20.49
N LEU A 183 4.52 13.09 -20.02
CA LEU A 183 4.88 12.94 -18.61
C LEU A 183 4.18 14.00 -17.73
N LYS A 184 4.00 15.23 -18.22
CA LYS A 184 3.23 16.27 -17.53
C LYS A 184 1.73 15.98 -17.46
N ALA A 185 1.18 15.27 -18.44
CA ALA A 185 -0.22 14.85 -18.44
C ALA A 185 -0.46 13.67 -17.48
N PHE A 186 0.57 12.89 -17.17
CA PHE A 186 0.52 11.78 -16.24
C PHE A 186 0.67 12.26 -14.78
N ALA A 187 -0.46 12.53 -14.12
CA ALA A 187 -0.50 12.93 -12.70
C ALA A 187 -1.56 12.12 -11.92
N PRO A 188 -1.29 10.84 -11.62
CA PRO A 188 -2.25 9.96 -10.95
C PRO A 188 -2.22 10.04 -9.41
N ASP A 189 -3.36 9.77 -8.77
CA ASP A 189 -3.57 9.88 -7.31
C ASP A 189 -3.42 8.54 -6.53
N ILE A 190 -3.80 7.39 -7.12
CA ILE A 190 -3.69 6.05 -6.50
C ILE A 190 -3.28 5.05 -7.59
N LEU A 191 -2.07 4.53 -7.50
CA LEU A 191 -1.48 3.70 -8.55
C LEU A 191 -1.25 2.27 -8.09
N LEU A 192 -1.71 1.39 -8.95
CA LEU A 192 -1.42 -0.03 -8.93
C LEU A 192 -0.80 -0.39 -10.27
N GLY A 193 0.15 -1.30 -10.28
CA GLY A 193 0.68 -1.79 -11.52
C GLY A 193 1.79 -2.78 -11.29
N PHE A 194 2.30 -3.27 -12.41
CA PHE A 194 3.11 -4.45 -12.47
C PHE A 194 4.56 -4.05 -12.72
N ASN A 195 5.44 -4.36 -11.77
CA ASN A 195 6.84 -3.95 -11.83
C ASN A 195 7.03 -2.43 -11.91
N ASP A 196 6.02 -1.67 -11.49
CA ASP A 196 6.02 -0.21 -11.55
C ASP A 196 7.18 0.36 -10.74
N SER A 197 7.42 -0.19 -9.55
CA SER A 197 8.37 0.40 -8.60
C SER A 197 9.82 0.26 -9.07
N GLN A 198 10.14 -0.79 -9.83
CA GLN A 198 11.49 -1.09 -10.27
C GLN A 198 11.76 -0.62 -11.70
N TYR A 199 10.77 -0.69 -12.58
CA TYR A 199 10.94 -0.32 -13.99
C TYR A 199 10.19 0.96 -14.32
N ASP A 200 8.85 0.95 -14.37
CA ASP A 200 8.09 2.05 -14.97
C ASP A 200 8.34 3.39 -14.27
N TRP A 201 8.23 3.42 -12.94
CA TRP A 201 8.49 4.63 -12.15
C TRP A 201 9.94 5.08 -12.26
N SER A 202 10.88 4.14 -12.15
CA SER A 202 12.32 4.42 -12.28
C SER A 202 12.60 5.09 -13.63
N PHE A 203 12.03 4.53 -14.70
CA PHE A 203 12.21 4.98 -16.07
C PHE A 203 11.64 6.39 -16.28
N ILE A 204 10.38 6.63 -15.88
CA ILE A 204 9.75 7.94 -16.08
C ILE A 204 10.35 9.03 -15.21
N MET A 205 10.89 8.66 -14.03
CA MET A 205 11.58 9.58 -13.14
C MET A 205 12.90 10.05 -13.71
N GLU A 206 13.68 9.14 -14.29
CA GLU A 206 14.94 9.49 -14.94
C GLU A 206 14.70 10.32 -16.22
N LYS A 207 13.61 10.06 -16.96
CA LYS A 207 13.23 10.87 -18.14
C LYS A 207 12.61 12.22 -17.82
N ALA A 208 12.22 12.46 -16.58
CA ALA A 208 11.66 13.75 -16.17
C ALA A 208 12.80 14.73 -15.85
N ASN A 209 13.03 15.71 -16.72
CA ASN A 209 14.09 16.73 -16.54
C ASN A 209 14.04 17.45 -15.18
N ASN A 210 12.83 17.68 -14.63
CA ASN A 210 12.58 18.15 -13.26
C ASN A 210 11.45 17.30 -12.65
N PRO A 211 11.76 16.13 -12.07
CA PRO A 211 10.74 15.22 -11.57
C PRO A 211 9.93 15.85 -10.43
N GLU A 212 10.58 16.69 -9.61
CA GLU A 212 9.90 17.44 -8.55
C GLU A 212 8.92 18.48 -9.07
N ASP A 213 9.11 19.05 -10.26
CA ASP A 213 8.15 20.01 -10.84
C ASP A 213 7.01 19.31 -11.59
N ILE A 214 7.29 18.16 -12.19
CA ILE A 214 6.34 17.38 -12.99
C ILE A 214 5.46 16.50 -12.08
N PHE A 215 6.07 15.85 -11.10
CA PHE A 215 5.47 14.88 -10.19
C PHE A 215 5.51 15.35 -8.74
N LYS A 216 5.43 16.67 -8.49
CA LYS A 216 5.34 17.33 -7.16
C LYS A 216 4.25 16.74 -6.23
N SER A 217 3.44 15.85 -6.78
CA SER A 217 2.27 15.17 -6.25
C SER A 217 2.45 13.64 -6.14
N SER A 218 3.35 13.02 -6.90
CA SER A 218 3.20 11.59 -7.21
C SER A 218 4.17 10.67 -6.46
N ILE A 219 5.30 11.18 -5.97
CA ILE A 219 6.38 10.29 -5.49
C ILE A 219 6.84 10.56 -4.06
N LEU A 220 6.72 11.77 -3.52
CA LEU A 220 7.18 12.05 -2.16
C LEU A 220 6.19 12.99 -1.47
N LYS A 221 5.43 12.44 -0.51
CA LYS A 221 4.50 13.14 0.39
C LYS A 221 3.24 13.74 -0.26
N ILE A 222 2.44 12.91 -0.96
CA ILE A 222 0.99 13.16 -0.96
C ILE A 222 0.29 12.35 0.13
N PRO A 223 -0.46 13.04 1.00
CA PRO A 223 -1.57 12.51 1.76
C PRO A 223 -2.47 11.50 1.02
N GLY A 224 -2.33 10.19 1.26
CA GLY A 224 -3.23 9.17 0.68
C GLY A 224 -2.65 8.23 -0.36
N TYR A 225 -1.34 8.28 -0.61
CA TYR A 225 -0.65 7.42 -1.57
C TYR A 225 -0.24 6.06 -0.99
N ILE A 226 -0.58 4.98 -1.68
CA ILE A 226 -0.18 3.61 -1.32
C ILE A 226 0.11 2.83 -2.61
N PRO A 227 1.37 2.75 -3.05
CA PRO A 227 1.77 1.88 -4.13
C PRO A 227 1.79 0.43 -3.61
N ILE A 228 1.22 -0.46 -4.41
CA ILE A 228 1.29 -1.89 -4.20
C ILE A 228 1.79 -2.47 -5.51
N ASP A 229 3.00 -3.02 -5.49
CA ASP A 229 3.62 -3.69 -6.63
C ASP A 229 3.47 -5.22 -6.48
N VAL A 230 3.22 -5.91 -7.59
CA VAL A 230 3.20 -7.38 -7.64
C VAL A 230 4.27 -7.82 -8.61
N HIS A 231 5.28 -8.53 -8.10
CA HIS A 231 6.36 -9.06 -8.92
C HIS A 231 5.97 -10.41 -9.54
N ALA A 232 5.92 -10.43 -10.87
CA ALA A 232 6.20 -11.61 -11.69
C ALA A 232 6.96 -11.16 -12.94
N HIS A 233 7.55 -12.08 -13.70
CA HIS A 233 8.27 -11.74 -14.93
C HIS A 233 7.29 -11.68 -16.10
N SER A 234 7.14 -10.52 -16.75
CA SER A 234 6.43 -10.38 -18.02
C SER A 234 7.22 -9.43 -18.91
N GLU A 235 8.05 -9.99 -19.79
CA GLU A 235 8.62 -9.28 -20.93
C GLU A 235 7.53 -9.12 -22.01
N ASN A 236 7.52 -8.02 -22.77
CA ASN A 236 7.25 -8.06 -24.23
C ASN A 236 7.39 -6.69 -24.94
N TYR A 237 8.49 -6.62 -25.71
CA TYR A 237 8.70 -6.25 -27.11
C TYR A 237 7.62 -5.57 -27.98
N TYR A 238 8.00 -4.47 -28.65
CA TYR A 238 7.59 -4.10 -30.02
C TYR A 238 8.66 -3.24 -30.71
N SER A 239 9.02 -3.58 -31.94
CA SER A 239 9.92 -2.81 -32.79
C SER A 239 9.33 -2.71 -34.20
N GLU A 240 8.41 -1.77 -34.45
CA GLU A 240 7.96 -1.36 -35.80
C GLU A 240 6.82 -0.33 -35.70
N THR A 241 7.11 0.93 -35.39
CA THR A 241 6.08 1.99 -35.49
C THR A 241 6.51 3.28 -36.17
N LYS A 242 7.78 3.48 -36.52
CA LYS A 242 8.27 4.79 -37.00
C LYS A 242 8.55 4.92 -38.50
N GLU A 243 8.45 3.86 -39.32
CA GLU A 243 8.91 3.90 -40.72
C GLU A 243 7.83 3.77 -41.81
N LEU A 244 6.56 4.08 -41.58
CA LEU A 244 5.53 4.02 -42.64
C LEU A 244 4.54 5.19 -42.60
N SER A 245 3.76 5.34 -43.69
CA SER A 245 2.83 6.45 -43.91
C SER A 245 1.92 6.75 -42.70
N SER A 246 1.52 8.01 -42.52
CA SER A 246 0.76 8.50 -41.35
C SER A 246 -0.44 7.64 -40.94
N ASN A 247 -1.23 7.13 -41.91
CA ASN A 247 -2.38 6.27 -41.64
C ASN A 247 -2.01 4.88 -41.12
N ILE A 248 -0.89 4.31 -41.58
CA ILE A 248 -0.38 3.02 -41.10
C ILE A 248 0.20 3.19 -39.70
N THR A 249 0.95 4.27 -39.46
CA THR A 249 1.47 4.61 -38.12
C THR A 249 0.37 4.77 -37.10
N ALA A 250 -0.71 5.51 -37.42
CA ALA A 250 -1.83 5.69 -36.50
C ALA A 250 -2.51 4.36 -36.14
N ARG A 251 -2.62 3.43 -37.08
CA ARG A 251 -3.18 2.08 -36.85
C ARG A 251 -2.24 1.21 -36.00
N ASN A 252 -0.94 1.23 -36.27
CA ASN A 252 0.02 0.48 -35.47
C ASN A 252 0.08 1.02 -34.03
N MET A 253 0.02 2.35 -33.86
CA MET A 253 -0.07 2.98 -32.54
C MET A 253 -1.37 2.64 -31.81
N TYR A 254 -2.46 2.40 -32.52
CA TYR A 254 -3.70 1.88 -31.93
C TYR A 254 -3.50 0.45 -31.39
N GLU A 255 -2.78 -0.42 -32.11
CA GLU A 255 -2.49 -1.78 -31.63
C GLU A 255 -1.61 -1.76 -30.38
N VAL A 256 -0.60 -0.89 -30.34
CA VAL A 256 0.23 -0.65 -29.15
C VAL A 256 -0.62 -0.13 -27.97
N ALA A 257 -1.55 0.79 -28.23
CA ALA A 257 -2.46 1.32 -27.22
C ALA A 257 -3.40 0.24 -26.66
N ASN A 258 -3.97 -0.58 -27.54
CA ASN A 258 -4.82 -1.70 -27.14
C ASN A 258 -4.05 -2.67 -26.23
N TYR A 259 -2.82 -3.02 -26.60
CA TYR A 259 -1.98 -3.90 -25.78
C TYR A 259 -1.64 -3.29 -24.42
N CYS A 260 -1.25 -2.01 -24.38
CA CYS A 260 -0.91 -1.30 -23.15
C CYS A 260 -2.12 -1.14 -22.22
N ILE A 261 -3.32 -0.87 -22.77
CA ILE A 261 -4.57 -0.86 -22.01
C ILE A 261 -4.89 -2.25 -21.42
N ILE A 262 -4.69 -3.32 -22.20
CA ILE A 262 -4.90 -4.70 -21.74
C ILE A 262 -3.98 -5.03 -20.56
N ASN A 263 -2.70 -4.65 -20.61
CA ASN A 263 -1.77 -4.85 -19.51
C ASN A 263 -2.22 -4.13 -18.23
N ALA A 264 -2.60 -2.85 -18.36
CA ALA A 264 -3.13 -2.07 -17.23
C ALA A 264 -4.42 -2.70 -16.65
N LEU A 265 -5.30 -3.26 -17.50
CA LEU A 265 -6.52 -3.95 -17.05
C LEU A 265 -6.23 -5.22 -16.25
N TYR A 266 -5.34 -6.08 -16.75
CA TYR A 266 -5.08 -7.39 -16.14
C TYR A 266 -4.56 -7.27 -14.71
N TYR A 267 -3.82 -6.21 -14.40
CA TYR A 267 -3.36 -5.99 -13.03
C TYR A 267 -4.52 -5.88 -12.05
N GLN A 268 -5.57 -5.12 -12.37
CA GLN A 268 -6.72 -4.99 -11.48
C GLN A 268 -7.44 -6.33 -11.30
N GLU A 269 -7.57 -7.12 -12.36
CA GLU A 269 -8.16 -8.45 -12.27
C GLU A 269 -7.36 -9.36 -11.32
N LEU A 270 -6.03 -9.32 -11.42
CA LEU A 270 -5.13 -10.04 -10.53
C LEU A 270 -5.23 -9.55 -9.09
N ALA A 271 -5.18 -8.23 -8.86
CA ALA A 271 -5.26 -7.62 -7.54
C ALA A 271 -6.57 -7.96 -6.81
N VAL A 272 -7.70 -7.98 -7.55
CA VAL A 272 -9.00 -8.39 -7.00
C VAL A 272 -9.04 -9.90 -6.75
N LYS A 273 -8.54 -10.72 -7.68
CA LYS A 273 -8.55 -12.19 -7.56
C LYS A 273 -7.70 -12.67 -6.39
N HIS A 274 -6.57 -12.02 -6.13
CA HIS A 274 -5.68 -12.31 -5.00
C HIS A 274 -6.02 -11.54 -3.73
N ASN A 275 -7.08 -10.72 -3.72
CA ASN A 275 -7.53 -9.97 -2.55
C ASN A 275 -6.45 -9.06 -1.90
N ILE A 276 -5.45 -8.64 -2.67
CA ILE A 276 -4.18 -8.09 -2.18
C ILE A 276 -4.39 -6.92 -1.21
N ILE A 277 -5.21 -5.95 -1.61
CA ILE A 277 -5.43 -4.74 -0.80
C ILE A 277 -6.18 -5.07 0.49
N ASN A 278 -7.08 -6.04 0.47
CA ASN A 278 -7.84 -6.41 1.67
C ASN A 278 -6.95 -7.16 2.67
N ASP A 279 -6.08 -8.04 2.19
CA ASP A 279 -5.11 -8.75 3.03
C ASP A 279 -4.18 -7.75 3.73
N TYR A 280 -3.65 -6.76 3.00
CA TYR A 280 -2.86 -5.70 3.61
C TYR A 280 -3.67 -4.84 4.60
N ARG A 281 -4.95 -4.55 4.31
CA ARG A 281 -5.82 -3.82 5.24
C ARG A 281 -6.08 -4.59 6.53
N GLU A 282 -6.18 -5.91 6.47
CA GLU A 282 -6.30 -6.75 7.66
C GLU A 282 -5.04 -6.65 8.53
N VAL A 283 -3.86 -6.73 7.90
CA VAL A 283 -2.58 -6.53 8.59
C VAL A 283 -2.48 -5.13 9.20
N VAL A 284 -2.89 -4.07 8.48
CA VAL A 284 -2.98 -2.70 9.03
C VAL A 284 -3.81 -2.66 10.30
N SER A 285 -5.01 -3.26 10.25
CA SER A 285 -5.96 -3.23 11.36
C SER A 285 -5.44 -3.97 12.59
N ILE A 286 -4.68 -5.05 12.37
CA ILE A 286 -4.08 -5.82 13.46
C ILE A 286 -2.88 -5.08 14.03
N ALA A 287 -1.96 -4.63 13.15
CA ALA A 287 -0.64 -4.15 13.54
C ALA A 287 -0.55 -2.65 13.84
N TYR A 288 -1.62 -1.88 13.64
CA TYR A 288 -1.65 -0.43 13.85
C TYR A 288 -0.53 0.30 13.07
N ILE A 289 -0.42 -0.02 11.78
CA ILE A 289 0.55 0.57 10.84
C ILE A 289 -0.19 1.17 9.64
N SER A 290 0.44 2.05 8.88
CA SER A 290 -0.17 2.54 7.64
C SER A 290 -0.23 1.44 6.58
N LEU A 291 -1.16 1.56 5.63
CA LEU A 291 -1.25 0.60 4.51
C LEU A 291 0.00 0.65 3.63
N PHE A 292 0.69 1.80 3.54
CA PHE A 292 2.01 1.92 2.93
C PHE A 292 3.06 1.06 3.64
N ASP A 293 3.17 1.19 4.97
CA ASP A 293 4.18 0.46 5.76
C ASP A 293 3.95 -1.06 5.76
N THR A 294 2.73 -1.53 5.47
CA THR A 294 2.49 -2.97 5.33
C THR A 294 3.26 -3.61 4.18
N HIS A 295 3.49 -2.85 3.12
CA HIS A 295 4.17 -3.28 1.91
C HIS A 295 5.67 -2.98 1.97
N TYR A 296 6.07 -1.79 2.43
CA TYR A 296 7.46 -1.34 2.40
C TYR A 296 8.28 -1.65 3.65
N CYS A 297 7.64 -1.81 4.81
CA CYS A 297 8.35 -2.03 6.05
C CYS A 297 8.37 -3.50 6.45
N THR A 298 9.46 -3.89 7.11
CA THR A 298 9.65 -5.26 7.60
C THR A 298 8.64 -5.61 8.70
N ASN A 299 8.47 -6.90 8.97
CA ASN A 299 7.59 -7.38 10.02
C ASN A 299 7.96 -6.88 11.43
N GLU A 300 9.21 -6.45 11.64
CA GLU A 300 9.67 -5.86 12.90
C GLU A 300 8.85 -4.64 13.30
N MET A 301 8.55 -3.75 12.34
CA MET A 301 7.72 -2.57 12.60
C MET A 301 6.30 -2.96 13.03
N LYS A 302 5.74 -4.01 12.43
CA LYS A 302 4.42 -4.55 12.76
C LYS A 302 4.38 -5.03 14.22
N VAL A 303 5.40 -5.80 14.62
CA VAL A 303 5.56 -6.30 16.00
C VAL A 303 5.79 -5.15 16.98
N ARG A 304 6.62 -4.16 16.63
CA ARG A 304 6.90 -2.99 17.48
C ARG A 304 5.65 -2.16 17.74
N ASN A 305 4.84 -1.90 16.72
CA ASN A 305 3.59 -1.15 16.88
C ASN A 305 2.56 -1.92 17.72
N LEU A 306 2.43 -3.23 17.50
CA LEU A 306 1.62 -4.11 18.35
C LEU A 306 2.04 -4.05 19.82
N LEU A 307 3.34 -4.19 20.08
CA LEU A 307 3.91 -4.14 21.42
C LEU A 307 3.64 -2.77 22.07
N SER A 308 3.81 -1.68 21.32
CA SER A 308 3.58 -0.32 21.79
C SER A 308 2.10 -0.10 22.17
N ALA A 309 1.18 -0.56 21.31
CA ALA A 309 -0.26 -0.47 21.57
C ALA A 309 -0.67 -1.26 22.81
N TYR A 310 -0.06 -2.43 23.03
CA TYR A 310 -0.30 -3.26 24.22
C TYR A 310 0.30 -2.66 25.49
N ALA A 311 1.55 -2.18 25.42
CA ALA A 311 2.27 -1.57 26.53
C ALA A 311 1.54 -0.31 27.03
N THR A 312 1.06 0.53 26.12
CA THR A 312 0.25 1.72 26.45
C THR A 312 -1.00 1.36 27.26
N LYS A 313 -1.73 0.30 26.85
CA LYS A 313 -2.92 -0.17 27.57
C LYS A 313 -2.61 -0.71 28.98
N ARG A 314 -1.38 -1.13 29.23
CA ARG A 314 -0.93 -1.66 30.52
C ARG A 314 -0.09 -0.68 31.33
N ASN A 315 0.05 0.56 30.87
CA ASN A 315 0.91 1.57 31.47
C ASN A 315 2.36 1.07 31.65
N ILE A 316 2.87 0.35 30.63
CA ILE A 316 4.24 -0.17 30.58
C ILE A 316 5.04 0.72 29.63
N LEU A 317 6.25 1.09 30.06
CA LEU A 317 7.25 1.75 29.22
C LEU A 317 8.32 0.73 28.81
N PHE A 318 8.82 0.82 27.58
CA PHE A 318 9.91 -0.02 27.09
C PHE A 318 11.06 0.86 26.59
N SER A 319 12.29 0.33 26.71
CA SER A 319 13.50 1.01 26.27
C SER A 319 13.61 0.97 24.75
N THR A 320 13.95 2.09 24.13
CA THR A 320 14.31 2.19 22.69
C THR A 320 15.82 2.19 22.48
N ILE A 321 16.60 1.86 23.51
CA ILE A 321 18.07 1.86 23.44
C ILE A 321 18.52 0.69 22.56
N CYS A 322 19.11 0.99 21.42
CA CYS A 322 19.80 0.00 20.60
C CYS A 322 21.13 -0.37 21.26
N HIS A 323 21.33 -1.65 21.57
CA HIS A 323 22.66 -2.16 21.91
C HIS A 323 23.56 -2.08 20.66
N LYS A 324 24.70 -1.39 20.79
CA LYS A 324 25.66 -1.19 19.69
C LYS A 324 26.52 -2.42 19.43
N ASP A 325 26.65 -3.29 20.42
CA ASP A 325 27.42 -4.52 20.33
C ASP A 325 26.57 -5.57 19.62
N LYS A 326 26.84 -5.75 18.32
CA LYS A 326 26.28 -6.85 17.56
C LYS A 326 26.99 -8.12 17.97
N GLU A 327 26.35 -8.94 18.78
CA GLU A 327 26.79 -10.30 19.03
C GLU A 327 26.83 -11.07 17.69
N LYS A 328 27.99 -11.66 17.37
CA LYS A 328 28.23 -12.32 16.08
C LYS A 328 27.76 -13.77 16.07
N ASP A 329 27.63 -14.37 17.24
CA ASP A 329 27.32 -15.78 17.40
C ASP A 329 25.81 -16.01 17.45
N LYS A 330 25.39 -17.17 16.91
CA LYS A 330 23.97 -17.56 16.86
C LYS A 330 23.66 -18.49 18.02
N TYR A 331 22.49 -18.31 18.63
CA TYR A 331 21.95 -19.27 19.59
C TYR A 331 21.55 -20.59 18.90
N PRO A 332 21.55 -21.72 19.63
CA PRO A 332 21.11 -23.01 19.09
C PRO A 332 19.70 -22.94 18.50
N GLY A 333 19.53 -23.48 17.28
CA GLY A 333 18.25 -23.53 16.59
C GLY A 333 17.45 -24.80 16.88
N ALA A 334 16.54 -25.14 15.97
CA ALA A 334 15.72 -26.35 16.07
C ALA A 334 16.57 -27.64 15.97
N TYR A 335 16.19 -28.66 16.72
CA TYR A 335 16.75 -29.99 16.59
C TYR A 335 16.13 -30.73 15.41
N ILE A 336 16.97 -31.36 14.57
CA ILE A 336 16.55 -32.14 13.41
C ILE A 336 16.94 -33.59 13.66
N PHE A 337 15.95 -34.50 13.63
CA PHE A 337 16.22 -35.93 13.69
C PHE A 337 16.99 -36.38 12.45
N SER A 338 17.97 -37.28 12.65
CA SER A 338 18.69 -37.89 11.54
C SER A 338 17.71 -38.67 10.64
N PRO A 339 17.60 -38.32 9.34
CA PRO A 339 16.65 -38.99 8.46
C PRO A 339 17.10 -40.42 8.17
N ILE A 340 16.15 -41.36 8.17
CA ILE A 340 16.36 -42.70 7.63
C ILE A 340 16.13 -42.61 6.12
N LYS A 341 17.21 -42.59 5.34
CA LYS A 341 17.14 -42.44 3.89
C LYS A 341 16.84 -43.77 3.21
N ASP A 342 15.61 -43.94 2.77
CA ASP A 342 15.17 -45.08 1.94
C ASP A 342 13.86 -44.75 1.19
N ILE A 343 13.41 -45.65 0.32
CA ILE A 343 12.09 -45.61 -0.31
C ILE A 343 11.13 -46.53 0.47
N GLU A 344 10.24 -45.93 1.25
CA GLU A 344 9.24 -46.67 2.04
C GLU A 344 8.05 -47.08 1.16
N ASN A 345 8.10 -48.31 0.63
CA ASN A 345 7.05 -48.90 -0.21
C ASN A 345 6.21 -49.96 0.53
N LYS A 346 6.49 -50.24 1.81
CA LYS A 346 5.87 -51.35 2.54
C LYS A 346 4.73 -50.88 3.43
N ARG A 347 4.81 -49.67 3.99
CA ARG A 347 3.83 -49.15 4.95
C ARG A 347 3.56 -47.66 4.73
N PRO A 348 2.31 -47.20 4.91
CA PRO A 348 2.02 -45.77 4.94
C PRO A 348 2.78 -45.07 6.06
N VAL A 349 3.38 -43.91 5.76
CA VAL A 349 3.98 -43.03 6.76
C VAL A 349 2.94 -42.00 7.18
N THR A 350 2.66 -41.91 8.48
CA THR A 350 1.75 -40.90 9.04
C THR A 350 2.56 -39.73 9.57
N ASP A 351 2.22 -38.53 9.12
CA ASP A 351 2.85 -37.30 9.58
C ASP A 351 2.05 -36.68 10.74
N PHE A 352 2.77 -36.26 11.78
CA PHE A 352 2.22 -35.56 12.94
C PHE A 352 3.05 -34.31 13.19
N GLY A 353 2.41 -33.14 13.13
CA GLY A 353 3.02 -31.86 13.41
C GLY A 353 2.27 -31.09 14.49
N PHE A 354 2.98 -30.23 15.22
CA PHE A 354 2.37 -29.25 16.13
C PHE A 354 1.90 -28.03 15.35
N ILE A 355 0.67 -27.57 15.61
CA ILE A 355 0.16 -26.29 15.10
C ILE A 355 0.71 -25.16 15.97
N SER A 356 1.41 -24.21 15.35
CA SER A 356 1.92 -22.98 16.00
C SER A 356 2.81 -23.23 17.24
N LEU A 357 3.70 -24.23 17.18
CA LEU A 357 4.52 -24.71 18.31
C LEU A 357 5.12 -23.59 19.17
N TYR A 358 5.91 -22.67 18.59
CA TYR A 358 6.60 -21.63 19.36
C TYR A 358 5.62 -20.66 20.06
N SER A 359 4.58 -20.21 19.36
CA SER A 359 3.57 -19.33 19.96
C SER A 359 2.84 -20.03 21.11
N SER A 360 2.51 -21.32 20.93
CA SER A 360 1.87 -22.13 21.97
C SER A 360 2.76 -22.29 23.20
N LEU A 361 4.07 -22.50 23.01
CA LEU A 361 5.04 -22.57 24.12
C LEU A 361 5.17 -21.23 24.85
N ILE A 362 5.26 -20.12 24.13
CA ILE A 362 5.32 -18.77 24.71
C ILE A 362 4.10 -18.52 25.60
N MET A 363 2.90 -18.88 25.14
CA MET A 363 1.68 -18.72 25.93
C MET A 363 1.61 -19.69 27.11
N ALA A 364 1.92 -20.97 26.91
CA ALA A 364 1.81 -22.01 27.93
C ALA A 364 2.75 -21.76 29.12
N TYR A 365 3.97 -21.32 28.84
CA TYR A 365 4.99 -21.02 29.87
C TYR A 365 5.05 -19.54 30.25
N ASN A 366 4.08 -18.73 29.78
CA ASN A 366 3.98 -17.30 30.09
C ASN A 366 5.31 -16.55 29.85
N LEU A 367 5.95 -16.83 28.71
CA LEU A 367 7.24 -16.25 28.34
C LEU A 367 7.05 -14.82 27.84
N SER A 368 7.54 -13.85 28.60
CA SER A 368 7.56 -12.46 28.15
C SER A 368 8.67 -11.67 28.87
N PRO A 369 9.19 -10.58 28.27
CA PRO A 369 10.28 -9.80 28.85
C PRO A 369 9.99 -9.29 30.27
N GLU A 370 8.75 -8.92 30.57
CA GLU A 370 8.34 -8.44 31.90
C GLU A 370 8.17 -9.56 32.95
N LYS A 371 8.31 -10.82 32.54
CA LYS A 371 8.24 -12.00 33.42
C LYS A 371 9.60 -12.65 33.62
N LEU A 372 10.64 -12.13 32.97
CA LEU A 372 12.00 -12.63 33.09
C LEU A 372 12.61 -12.22 34.43
N ILE A 373 13.13 -13.19 35.18
CA ILE A 373 13.86 -12.97 36.43
C ILE A 373 15.31 -13.38 36.19
N LEU A 374 16.22 -12.40 36.18
CA LEU A 374 17.65 -12.64 35.93
C LEU A 374 18.45 -12.86 37.23
N ASN A 375 17.87 -12.58 38.40
CA ASN A 375 18.57 -12.62 39.67
C ASN A 375 18.07 -13.76 40.56
N HIS A 376 18.97 -14.67 40.97
CA HIS A 376 18.65 -15.77 41.87
C HIS A 376 18.05 -15.34 43.21
N LYS A 377 18.45 -14.18 43.76
CA LYS A 377 17.87 -13.67 45.02
C LYS A 377 16.40 -13.30 44.84
N GLU A 378 16.05 -12.71 43.70
CA GLU A 378 14.67 -12.35 43.36
C GLU A 378 13.84 -13.61 43.10
N ALA A 379 14.39 -14.59 42.37
CA ALA A 379 13.75 -15.88 42.16
C ALA A 379 13.43 -16.60 43.48
N ASN A 380 14.37 -16.65 44.43
CA ASN A 380 14.17 -17.27 45.75
C ASN A 380 13.05 -16.58 46.56
N ASN A 381 12.99 -15.24 46.51
CA ASN A 381 11.95 -14.48 47.18
C ASN A 381 10.56 -14.74 46.59
N ILE A 382 10.46 -14.97 45.29
CA ILE A 382 9.21 -15.25 44.57
C ILE A 382 8.76 -16.70 44.77
N CYS A 383 9.70 -17.65 44.78
CA CYS A 383 9.41 -19.07 45.04
C CYS A 383 8.76 -19.28 46.41
N GLY A 384 9.13 -18.47 47.41
CA GLY A 384 8.48 -18.45 48.72
C GLY A 384 7.01 -17.98 48.73
N ARG A 385 6.44 -17.57 47.59
CA ARG A 385 5.05 -17.06 47.45
C ARG A 385 4.13 -18.00 46.66
N GLU A 386 4.46 -19.28 46.56
CA GLU A 386 3.67 -20.29 45.79
C GLU A 386 3.53 -19.97 44.29
N ILE A 387 4.47 -19.21 43.72
CA ILE A 387 4.52 -18.93 42.28
C ILE A 387 5.45 -19.96 41.63
N GLU A 388 4.93 -20.68 40.64
CA GLU A 388 5.72 -21.62 39.84
C GLU A 388 6.69 -20.85 38.94
N LEU A 389 7.98 -21.23 39.00
CA LEU A 389 9.04 -20.66 38.20
C LEU A 389 9.61 -21.72 37.26
N TYR A 390 9.79 -21.36 36.00
CA TYR A 390 10.44 -22.21 35.01
C TYR A 390 11.88 -21.74 34.79
N GLU A 391 12.83 -22.58 35.14
CA GLU A 391 14.24 -22.32 34.87
C GLU A 391 14.53 -22.57 33.39
N ILE A 392 15.05 -21.55 32.70
CA ILE A 392 15.46 -21.64 31.29
C ILE A 392 16.99 -21.65 31.29
N LYS A 393 17.57 -22.75 30.82
CA LYS A 393 19.03 -22.93 30.67
C LYS A 393 19.36 -23.16 29.21
N PHE A 394 20.32 -22.41 28.69
CA PHE A 394 20.82 -22.65 27.35
C PHE A 394 22.32 -22.36 27.25
N LEU A 395 22.94 -22.96 26.25
CA LEU A 395 24.36 -22.76 25.99
C LEU A 395 24.52 -21.56 25.05
N PHE A 396 25.19 -20.51 25.51
CA PHE A 396 25.49 -19.31 24.75
C PHE A 396 26.99 -19.03 24.82
N ASN A 397 27.66 -18.95 23.67
CA ASN A 397 29.13 -18.74 23.57
C ASN A 397 29.98 -19.71 24.41
N GLY A 398 29.51 -20.96 24.58
CA GLY A 398 30.22 -21.97 25.37
C GLY A 398 29.99 -21.85 26.89
N ILE A 399 29.16 -20.91 27.33
CA ILE A 399 28.76 -20.68 28.72
C ILE A 399 27.31 -21.15 28.87
N ILE A 400 27.00 -21.79 30.00
CA ILE A 400 25.60 -22.08 30.37
C ILE A 400 25.05 -20.81 30.99
N GLU A 401 24.10 -20.17 30.31
CA GLU A 401 23.34 -19.02 30.80
C GLU A 401 22.00 -19.45 31.41
#